data_AF-A0A533VSG1-F1
#
_entry.id   AF-A0A533VSG1-F1
#
_cell.length_a   1.000
_cell.length_b   1.000
_cell.length_c   1.000
_cell.angle_alpha   90.00
_cell.angle_beta   90.00
_cell.angle_gamma   90.00
#
_symmetry.space_group_name_H-M   'P 1'
#
loop_
_entity.id
_entity.type
_entity.pdbx_description
1 polymer ?
#
loop_
_entity_poly.entity_id
_entity_poly.type
_entity_poly.pdbx_seq_one_letter_code
_entity_poly.pdbx_strand_id
1 'polypeptide(L)'
;MTLVFCMLIAANFLPVYAVDLNAELSSKGRSEKPKFRFVETAFVDYHNGGKLREMLYNKNVTISFQANSTNPSVQDLITSLNTNLLEEKSLVKVTDMLVDYRASITGGDSSATIDYSLTLIPTITNYIMTKEANDLTVIDAAWMGLSFSGPAVIKTEKYGDLDINKPSNFLQNVMPDFYSQIAGTQAEKILNYSLINSSSIVTQPISNWQHAFDPAYIITETSPWGYHGDKIPITTYTIGESSIGIPQNPTVHTVDFTLDKKYRVQTIQHASSATIQIDGHAELEILGGKLAFTTMPQPSVGESCPLGCLQVQVIYAMAGFAAALAVGIFIWSNKKMKQALRKREEGPTRPIEYETRRHWADRFDGNQNEYDKKKIRRSAI
;
A
#
# COMPACT_ATOMS: atom_id res chain seq x y z
N MET A 1 -23.51 -27.75 49.33
CA MET A 1 -23.58 -28.03 47.88
C MET A 1 -23.73 -26.69 47.19
N THR A 2 -22.61 -26.07 46.83
CA THR A 2 -22.57 -24.67 46.35
C THR A 2 -22.49 -24.71 44.83
N LEU A 3 -23.59 -24.37 44.17
CA LEU A 3 -23.68 -24.22 42.72
C LEU A 3 -22.82 -23.01 42.30
N VAL A 4 -21.65 -23.28 41.72
CA VAL A 4 -20.87 -22.25 41.02
C VAL A 4 -21.46 -22.11 39.62
N PHE A 5 -22.19 -21.01 39.41
CA PHE A 5 -22.66 -20.58 38.11
C PHE A 5 -21.44 -20.10 37.31
N CYS A 6 -21.03 -20.85 36.29
CA CYS A 6 -20.07 -20.35 35.30
C CYS A 6 -20.76 -19.27 34.47
N MET A 7 -20.43 -18.01 34.74
CA MET A 7 -20.85 -16.86 33.95
C MET A 7 -20.17 -16.94 32.57
N LEU A 8 -20.93 -17.31 31.55
CA LEU A 8 -20.48 -17.31 30.16
C LEU A 8 -20.45 -15.85 29.70
N ILE A 9 -19.28 -15.21 29.78
CA ILE A 9 -19.08 -13.87 29.23
C ILE A 9 -19.20 -14.01 27.71
N ALA A 10 -20.35 -13.64 27.16
CA ALA A 10 -20.50 -13.37 25.73
C ALA A 10 -19.71 -12.10 25.44
N ALA A 11 -18.42 -12.25 25.12
CA ALA A 11 -17.65 -11.17 24.54
C ALA A 11 -18.32 -10.80 23.21
N ASN A 12 -18.90 -9.60 23.13
CA ASN A 12 -19.30 -9.01 21.87
C ASN A 12 -18.01 -8.64 21.13
N PHE A 13 -17.52 -9.55 20.31
CA PHE A 13 -16.42 -9.28 19.41
C PHE A 13 -16.96 -8.45 18.25
N LEU A 14 -16.67 -7.15 18.25
CA LEU A 14 -16.93 -6.31 17.09
C LEU A 14 -15.90 -6.66 16.00
N PRO A 15 -16.30 -6.84 14.74
CA PRO A 15 -15.35 -6.92 13.65
C PRO A 15 -14.63 -5.56 13.56
N VAL A 16 -13.30 -5.58 13.64
CA VAL A 16 -12.45 -4.46 13.26
C VAL A 16 -11.76 -4.87 11.98
N TYR A 17 -11.65 -3.95 11.03
CA TYR A 17 -11.23 -4.27 9.67
C TYR A 17 -9.83 -3.72 9.40
N ALA A 18 -9.01 -4.55 8.75
CA ALA A 18 -7.67 -4.18 8.30
C ALA A 18 -7.64 -4.08 6.78
N VAL A 19 -7.26 -2.91 6.30
CA VAL A 19 -7.12 -2.64 4.88
C VAL A 19 -5.87 -1.81 4.62
N ASP A 20 -5.20 -2.11 3.52
CA ASP A 20 -4.17 -1.27 2.93
C ASP A 20 -4.71 -0.71 1.62
N LEU A 21 -5.02 0.59 1.61
CA LEU A 21 -5.53 1.33 0.47
C LEU A 21 -4.40 2.10 -0.20
N ASN A 22 -4.18 1.85 -1.49
CA ASN A 22 -3.31 2.69 -2.31
C ASN A 22 -4.11 3.29 -3.45
N ALA A 23 -4.04 4.60 -3.62
CA ALA A 23 -4.73 5.27 -4.70
C ALA A 23 -3.93 6.43 -5.26
N GLU A 24 -4.18 6.65 -6.53
CA GLU A 24 -3.53 7.66 -7.34
C GLU A 24 -4.66 8.37 -8.10
N LEU A 25 -4.86 9.66 -7.88
CA LEU A 25 -6.02 10.41 -8.38
C LEU A 25 -5.59 11.62 -9.20
N SER A 26 -6.15 11.76 -10.40
CA SER A 26 -6.01 12.99 -11.18
C SER A 26 -7.22 13.92 -11.05
N SER A 27 -6.96 15.19 -10.83
CA SER A 27 -7.87 16.36 -10.95
C SER A 27 -8.48 16.50 -12.35
N LYS A 28 -8.02 15.74 -13.34
CA LYS A 28 -8.62 15.68 -14.69
C LYS A 28 -9.83 14.74 -14.78
N GLY A 29 -10.11 13.94 -13.75
CA GLY A 29 -11.30 13.09 -13.68
C GLY A 29 -11.25 11.88 -14.62
N ARG A 30 -10.05 11.32 -14.78
CA ARG A 30 -9.83 10.11 -15.58
C ARG A 30 -10.35 8.89 -14.82
N SER A 31 -10.42 7.74 -15.48
CA SER A 31 -10.67 6.49 -14.76
C SER A 31 -9.42 6.11 -13.96
N GLU A 32 -9.58 5.84 -12.67
CA GLU A 32 -8.47 5.51 -11.77
C GLU A 32 -8.65 4.11 -11.17
N LYS A 33 -7.55 3.51 -10.69
CA LYS A 33 -7.53 2.12 -10.20
C LYS A 33 -6.99 2.02 -8.77
N PRO A 34 -7.72 2.50 -7.76
CA PRO A 34 -7.31 2.31 -6.38
C PRO A 34 -7.23 0.82 -6.05
N LYS A 35 -6.34 0.46 -5.13
CA LYS A 35 -6.05 -0.90 -4.71
C LYS A 35 -6.37 -1.05 -3.23
N PHE A 36 -7.36 -1.88 -2.91
CA PHE A 36 -7.73 -2.26 -1.56
C PHE A 36 -7.19 -3.65 -1.27
N ARG A 37 -6.30 -3.77 -0.29
CA ARG A 37 -5.73 -5.06 0.13
C ARG A 37 -6.17 -5.41 1.54
N PHE A 38 -6.88 -6.53 1.66
CA PHE A 38 -7.34 -7.11 2.91
C PHE A 38 -6.51 -8.35 3.23
N VAL A 39 -5.91 -8.39 4.41
CA VAL A 39 -5.04 -9.50 4.84
C VAL A 39 -5.42 -9.92 6.25
N GLU A 40 -5.58 -11.22 6.43
CA GLU A 40 -5.80 -11.84 7.73
C GLU A 40 -4.99 -13.13 7.81
N THR A 41 -4.37 -13.35 8.97
CA THR A 41 -3.73 -14.63 9.28
C THR A 41 -4.39 -15.22 10.52
N ALA A 42 -4.85 -16.46 10.43
CA ALA A 42 -5.33 -17.22 11.57
C ALA A 42 -4.32 -18.28 12.00
N PHE A 43 -4.11 -18.42 13.29
CA PHE A 43 -3.28 -19.45 13.91
C PHE A 43 -4.19 -20.43 14.65
N VAL A 44 -4.05 -21.71 14.35
CA VAL A 44 -4.73 -22.80 15.03
C VAL A 44 -3.71 -23.52 15.88
N ASP A 45 -3.81 -23.41 17.19
CA ASP A 45 -2.92 -24.05 18.16
C ASP A 45 -3.51 -25.39 18.63
N TYR A 46 -2.73 -26.45 18.40
CA TYR A 46 -2.99 -27.82 18.80
C TYR A 46 -1.75 -28.47 19.46
N HIS A 47 -0.99 -27.70 20.25
CA HIS A 47 0.22 -28.20 20.93
C HIS A 47 -0.02 -29.43 21.81
N ASN A 48 -1.26 -29.64 22.28
CA ASN A 48 -1.68 -30.82 23.05
C ASN A 48 -2.00 -32.05 22.19
N GLY A 49 -1.75 -31.99 20.88
CA GLY A 49 -2.13 -33.03 19.92
C GLY A 49 -3.64 -33.10 19.70
N GLY A 50 -4.16 -34.31 19.49
CA GLY A 50 -5.58 -34.56 19.27
C GLY A 50 -6.01 -34.45 17.81
N LYS A 51 -7.33 -34.50 17.58
CA LYS A 51 -7.93 -34.58 16.25
C LYS A 51 -7.52 -33.46 15.31
N LEU A 52 -7.38 -32.21 15.80
CA LEU A 52 -6.97 -31.10 14.93
C LEU A 52 -5.55 -31.29 14.40
N ARG A 53 -4.64 -31.82 15.24
CA ARG A 53 -3.28 -32.16 14.79
C ARG A 53 -3.32 -33.23 13.71
N GLU A 54 -4.10 -34.30 13.91
CA GLU A 54 -4.20 -35.39 12.93
C GLU A 54 -4.72 -34.91 11.57
N MET A 55 -5.64 -33.94 11.56
CA MET A 55 -6.19 -33.34 10.34
C MET A 55 -5.23 -32.36 9.66
N LEU A 56 -4.50 -31.56 10.44
CA LEU A 56 -3.73 -30.42 9.94
C LEU A 56 -2.24 -30.71 9.76
N TYR A 57 -1.69 -31.70 10.47
CA TYR A 57 -0.27 -32.03 10.40
C TYR A 57 0.19 -32.31 8.96
N ASN A 58 1.28 -31.65 8.53
CA ASN A 58 1.83 -31.71 7.18
C ASN A 58 0.85 -31.33 6.05
N LYS A 59 -0.28 -30.69 6.37
CA LYS A 59 -1.16 -30.13 5.34
C LYS A 59 -0.54 -28.86 4.78
N ASN A 60 -0.56 -28.76 3.46
CA ASN A 60 -0.20 -27.55 2.73
C ASN A 60 -1.13 -27.46 1.52
N VAL A 61 -2.09 -26.54 1.61
CA VAL A 61 -3.07 -26.31 0.54
C VAL A 61 -3.16 -24.83 0.26
N THR A 62 -3.15 -24.45 -1.01
CA THR A 62 -3.31 -23.05 -1.45
C THR A 62 -4.34 -23.00 -2.58
N ILE A 63 -5.29 -22.07 -2.45
CA ILE A 63 -6.13 -21.61 -3.55
C ILE A 63 -5.68 -20.20 -3.93
N SER A 64 -5.52 -19.96 -5.22
CA SER A 64 -5.26 -18.62 -5.74
C SER A 64 -5.89 -18.47 -7.12
N PHE A 65 -6.55 -17.34 -7.36
CA PHE A 65 -7.10 -17.02 -8.67
C PHE A 65 -7.23 -15.51 -8.85
N GLN A 66 -7.34 -15.10 -10.11
CA GLN A 66 -7.76 -13.75 -10.48
C GLN A 66 -9.07 -13.81 -11.25
N ALA A 67 -9.95 -12.87 -11.00
CA ALA A 67 -11.20 -12.69 -11.74
C ALA A 67 -11.39 -11.21 -12.05
N ASN A 68 -11.94 -10.91 -13.22
CA ASN A 68 -12.25 -9.53 -13.61
C ASN A 68 -13.73 -9.41 -14.01
N SER A 69 -14.13 -8.25 -14.48
CA SER A 69 -15.50 -7.94 -14.90
C SER A 69 -16.08 -8.78 -16.04
N THR A 70 -15.29 -9.62 -16.72
CA THR A 70 -15.85 -10.61 -17.66
C THR A 70 -16.52 -11.77 -16.92
N ASN A 71 -16.26 -11.94 -15.62
CA ASN A 71 -16.94 -12.89 -14.76
C ASN A 71 -18.26 -12.28 -14.21
N PRO A 72 -19.43 -12.89 -14.46
CA PRO A 72 -20.72 -12.38 -13.95
C PRO A 72 -20.76 -12.18 -12.43
N SER A 73 -20.08 -13.04 -11.66
CA SER A 73 -20.01 -12.88 -10.20
C SER A 73 -19.24 -11.62 -9.77
N VAL A 74 -18.25 -11.19 -10.55
CA VAL A 74 -17.54 -9.93 -10.29
C VAL A 74 -18.44 -8.74 -10.60
N GLN A 75 -19.29 -8.83 -11.62
CA GLN A 75 -20.30 -7.81 -11.92
C GLN A 75 -21.35 -7.67 -10.81
N ASP A 76 -21.77 -8.78 -10.20
CA ASP A 76 -22.68 -8.77 -9.04
C ASP A 76 -22.04 -8.06 -7.83
N LEU A 77 -20.74 -8.31 -7.60
CA LEU A 77 -19.97 -7.61 -6.57
C LEU A 77 -19.85 -6.10 -6.88
N ILE A 78 -19.52 -5.72 -8.12
CA ILE A 78 -19.49 -4.31 -8.57
C ILE A 78 -20.84 -3.63 -8.33
N THR A 79 -21.93 -4.32 -8.67
CA THR A 79 -23.30 -3.79 -8.48
C THR A 79 -23.56 -3.51 -7.00
N SER A 80 -23.20 -4.45 -6.13
CA SER A 80 -23.39 -4.29 -4.69
C SER A 80 -22.53 -3.16 -4.09
N LEU A 81 -21.29 -3.03 -4.55
CA LEU A 81 -20.41 -1.94 -4.14
C LEU A 81 -20.95 -0.58 -4.60
N ASN A 82 -21.47 -0.48 -5.82
CA ASN A 82 -22.10 0.74 -6.31
C ASN A 82 -23.38 1.09 -5.54
N THR A 83 -24.16 0.09 -5.09
CA THR A 83 -25.29 0.33 -4.18
C THR A 83 -24.82 0.95 -2.87
N ASN A 84 -23.76 0.41 -2.25
CA ASN A 84 -23.20 0.97 -1.01
C ASN A 84 -22.66 2.40 -1.21
N LEU A 85 -21.93 2.66 -2.30
CA LEU A 85 -21.45 4.01 -2.63
C LEU A 85 -22.62 5.00 -2.79
N LEU A 86 -23.73 4.58 -3.40
CA LEU A 86 -24.91 5.41 -3.55
C LEU A 86 -25.61 5.70 -2.20
N GLU A 87 -25.65 4.72 -1.29
CA GLU A 87 -26.18 4.90 0.08
C GLU A 87 -25.33 5.90 0.87
N GLU A 88 -24.01 5.86 0.70
CA GLU A 88 -23.06 6.87 1.20
C GLU A 88 -23.11 8.19 0.40
N LYS A 89 -24.05 8.30 -0.55
CA LYS A 89 -24.28 9.44 -1.45
C LYS A 89 -23.02 9.83 -2.24
N SER A 90 -22.08 8.91 -2.42
CA SER A 90 -20.87 9.12 -3.22
C SER A 90 -21.26 9.25 -4.69
N LEU A 91 -20.55 10.12 -5.42
CA LEU A 91 -20.73 10.25 -6.87
C LEU A 91 -19.91 9.21 -7.65
N VAL A 92 -19.00 8.53 -6.94
CA VAL A 92 -18.11 7.52 -7.52
C VAL A 92 -18.88 6.34 -8.05
N LYS A 93 -18.46 5.87 -9.22
CA LYS A 93 -18.94 4.62 -9.81
C LYS A 93 -17.79 3.68 -10.11
N VAL A 94 -17.93 2.44 -9.66
CA VAL A 94 -17.09 1.32 -10.06
C VAL A 94 -17.61 0.78 -11.40
N THR A 95 -16.75 0.77 -12.41
CA THR A 95 -17.10 0.37 -13.80
C THR A 95 -16.48 -0.94 -14.22
N ASP A 96 -15.38 -1.31 -13.58
CA ASP A 96 -14.65 -2.56 -13.76
C ASP A 96 -13.97 -2.89 -12.43
N MET A 97 -13.52 -4.12 -12.23
CA MET A 97 -12.77 -4.54 -11.05
C MET A 97 -11.94 -5.78 -11.36
N LEU A 98 -10.69 -5.76 -10.92
CA LEU A 98 -9.87 -6.96 -10.78
C LEU A 98 -9.93 -7.44 -9.33
N VAL A 99 -10.19 -8.73 -9.16
CA VAL A 99 -10.16 -9.44 -7.89
C VAL A 99 -8.95 -10.36 -7.93
N ASP A 100 -8.03 -10.21 -6.98
CA ASP A 100 -6.93 -11.13 -6.73
C ASP A 100 -7.13 -11.79 -5.38
N TYR A 101 -7.34 -13.10 -5.38
CA TYR A 101 -7.64 -13.88 -4.20
C TYR A 101 -6.57 -14.93 -3.96
N ARG A 102 -6.13 -15.04 -2.72
CA ARG A 102 -5.26 -16.11 -2.26
C ARG A 102 -5.62 -16.51 -0.83
N ALA A 103 -5.78 -17.80 -0.61
CA ALA A 103 -5.90 -18.38 0.72
C ALA A 103 -5.07 -19.66 0.82
N SER A 104 -4.40 -19.87 1.94
CA SER A 104 -3.60 -21.06 2.18
C SER A 104 -3.70 -21.54 3.61
N ILE A 105 -3.57 -22.85 3.80
CA ILE A 105 -3.40 -23.48 5.10
C ILE A 105 -2.09 -24.28 5.12
N THR A 106 -1.26 -24.02 6.12
CA THR A 106 -0.01 -24.73 6.35
C THR A 106 -0.01 -25.26 7.78
N GLY A 107 0.00 -26.58 7.95
CA GLY A 107 0.02 -27.23 9.26
C GLY A 107 1.38 -27.79 9.61
N GLY A 108 1.88 -27.38 10.77
CA GLY A 108 3.09 -27.90 11.41
C GLY A 108 2.78 -28.89 12.54
N ASP A 109 3.79 -29.18 13.35
CA ASP A 109 3.75 -30.20 14.40
C ASP A 109 2.75 -29.87 15.53
N SER A 110 2.69 -28.61 15.94
CA SER A 110 1.90 -28.13 17.10
C SER A 110 0.90 -27.02 16.75
N SER A 111 0.98 -26.46 15.55
CA SER A 111 0.08 -25.40 15.11
C SER A 111 -0.05 -25.37 13.60
N ALA A 112 -1.13 -24.76 13.11
CA ALA A 112 -1.32 -24.45 11.71
C ALA A 112 -1.56 -22.95 11.53
N THR A 113 -1.22 -22.46 10.34
CA THR A 113 -1.47 -21.10 9.89
C THR A 113 -2.41 -21.13 8.71
N ILE A 114 -3.41 -20.26 8.73
CA ILE A 114 -4.34 -20.00 7.64
C ILE A 114 -4.09 -18.56 7.21
N ASP A 115 -3.50 -18.37 6.03
CA ASP A 115 -3.22 -17.06 5.48
C ASP A 115 -4.27 -16.71 4.44
N TYR A 116 -4.81 -15.50 4.56
CA TYR A 116 -5.83 -14.98 3.68
C TYR A 116 -5.40 -13.63 3.11
N SER A 117 -5.52 -13.49 1.79
CA SER A 117 -5.28 -12.25 1.08
C SER A 117 -6.33 -12.03 0.00
N LEU A 118 -7.02 -10.90 0.08
CA LEU A 118 -7.91 -10.41 -0.97
C LEU A 118 -7.46 -9.02 -1.40
N THR A 119 -7.24 -8.84 -2.69
CA THR A 119 -7.02 -7.53 -3.28
C THR A 119 -8.14 -7.21 -4.25
N LEU A 120 -8.83 -6.09 -4.02
CA LEU A 120 -9.79 -5.50 -4.94
C LEU A 120 -9.14 -4.29 -5.63
N ILE A 121 -9.14 -4.30 -6.96
CA ILE A 121 -8.65 -3.19 -7.79
C ILE A 121 -9.80 -2.71 -8.68
N PRO A 122 -10.76 -1.94 -8.12
CA PRO A 122 -11.83 -1.35 -8.90
C PRO A 122 -11.29 -0.30 -9.87
N THR A 123 -11.96 -0.13 -11.00
CA THR A 123 -11.82 1.03 -11.88
C THR A 123 -12.92 2.02 -11.52
N ILE A 124 -12.54 3.13 -10.89
CA ILE A 124 -13.45 4.16 -10.43
C ILE A 124 -13.56 5.30 -11.45
N THR A 125 -14.75 5.90 -11.50
CA THR A 125 -15.08 7.09 -12.29
C THR A 125 -15.94 8.03 -11.47
N ASN A 126 -16.16 9.26 -11.97
CA ASN A 126 -17.04 10.25 -11.34
C ASN A 126 -16.67 10.63 -9.89
N TYR A 127 -15.38 10.56 -9.53
CA TYR A 127 -14.90 11.03 -8.24
C TYR A 127 -14.72 12.55 -8.17
N ILE A 128 -14.85 13.29 -9.29
CA ILE A 128 -14.86 14.76 -9.25
C ILE A 128 -16.27 15.24 -8.96
N MET A 129 -16.43 16.02 -7.89
CA MET A 129 -17.71 16.61 -7.47
C MET A 129 -17.96 17.96 -8.16
N THR A 130 -16.96 18.85 -8.14
CA THR A 130 -17.05 20.17 -8.75
C THR A 130 -15.68 20.60 -9.29
N LYS A 131 -15.72 21.45 -10.33
CA LYS A 131 -14.56 22.15 -10.86
C LYS A 131 -14.90 23.63 -10.95
N GLU A 132 -14.18 24.47 -10.21
CA GLU A 132 -14.42 25.91 -10.17
C GLU A 132 -13.53 26.67 -11.17
N ALA A 133 -13.82 27.97 -11.35
CA ALA A 133 -13.15 28.83 -12.33
C ALA A 133 -11.65 29.08 -12.04
N ASN A 134 -11.18 28.81 -10.81
CA ASN A 134 -9.79 29.01 -10.38
C ASN A 134 -8.96 27.71 -10.39
N ASP A 135 -9.34 26.73 -11.21
CA ASP A 135 -8.73 25.39 -11.27
C ASP A 135 -8.81 24.58 -9.95
N LEU A 136 -9.58 25.06 -8.97
CA LEU A 136 -9.95 24.31 -7.78
C LEU A 136 -10.86 23.15 -8.18
N THR A 137 -10.44 21.93 -7.84
CA THR A 137 -11.18 20.70 -8.10
C THR A 137 -11.50 20.02 -6.78
N VAL A 138 -12.78 19.69 -6.58
CA VAL A 138 -13.23 18.94 -5.40
C VAL A 138 -13.41 17.48 -5.78
N ILE A 139 -12.75 16.60 -5.04
CA ILE A 139 -12.73 15.15 -5.24
C ILE A 139 -13.45 14.47 -4.07
N ASP A 140 -14.43 13.63 -4.38
CA ASP A 140 -15.10 12.75 -3.44
C ASP A 140 -14.08 11.76 -2.85
N ALA A 141 -14.03 11.67 -1.52
CA ALA A 141 -13.16 10.73 -0.80
C ALA A 141 -13.96 9.66 -0.03
N ALA A 142 -15.30 9.67 -0.10
CA ALA A 142 -16.15 8.71 0.60
C ALA A 142 -15.93 7.26 0.11
N TRP A 143 -15.54 7.10 -1.16
CA TRP A 143 -15.22 5.80 -1.75
C TRP A 143 -14.05 5.08 -1.07
N MET A 144 -13.19 5.79 -0.31
CA MET A 144 -12.13 5.18 0.50
C MET A 144 -12.69 4.33 1.65
N GLY A 145 -13.95 4.53 2.03
CA GLY A 145 -14.67 3.80 3.07
C GLY A 145 -15.51 2.65 2.54
N LEU A 146 -15.15 2.09 1.39
CA LEU A 146 -15.84 0.98 0.74
C LEU A 146 -16.14 -0.17 1.72
N SER A 147 -17.40 -0.57 1.80
CA SER A 147 -17.86 -1.63 2.69
C SER A 147 -18.82 -2.58 1.98
N PHE A 148 -18.75 -3.87 2.32
CA PHE A 148 -19.65 -4.89 1.78
C PHE A 148 -20.01 -5.92 2.86
N SER A 149 -21.30 -6.00 3.18
CA SER A 149 -21.86 -6.91 4.18
C SER A 149 -22.66 -8.02 3.50
N GLY A 150 -21.99 -9.09 3.11
CA GLY A 150 -22.65 -10.21 2.45
C GLY A 150 -21.66 -11.26 1.95
N PRO A 151 -22.16 -12.37 1.38
CA PRO A 151 -21.30 -13.31 0.68
C PRO A 151 -20.85 -12.69 -0.66
N ALA A 152 -19.54 -12.66 -0.89
CA ALA A 152 -18.95 -12.26 -2.17
C ALA A 152 -18.61 -13.53 -2.96
N VAL A 153 -19.61 -14.18 -3.54
CA VAL A 153 -19.42 -15.47 -4.21
C VAL A 153 -18.82 -15.25 -5.60
N ILE A 154 -17.59 -15.70 -5.82
CA ILE A 154 -16.93 -15.72 -7.13
C ILE A 154 -16.99 -17.13 -7.71
N LYS A 155 -17.63 -17.26 -8.87
CA LYS A 155 -17.62 -18.48 -9.66
C LYS A 155 -16.25 -18.67 -10.29
N THR A 156 -15.61 -19.80 -10.00
CA THR A 156 -14.33 -20.16 -10.59
C THR A 156 -14.44 -21.50 -11.31
N GLU A 157 -13.78 -21.63 -12.47
CA GLU A 157 -13.79 -22.89 -13.22
C GLU A 157 -13.08 -24.02 -12.47
N LYS A 158 -12.04 -23.68 -11.70
CA LYS A 158 -11.16 -24.66 -11.04
C LYS A 158 -11.61 -25.03 -9.63
N TYR A 159 -12.21 -24.10 -8.89
CA TYR A 159 -12.49 -24.27 -7.45
C TYR A 159 -13.99 -24.19 -7.12
N GLY A 160 -14.85 -24.02 -8.14
CA GLY A 160 -16.28 -23.82 -7.94
C GLY A 160 -16.60 -22.44 -7.37
N ASP A 161 -17.71 -22.36 -6.65
CA ASP A 161 -18.23 -21.13 -6.06
C ASP A 161 -17.53 -20.86 -4.72
N LEU A 162 -16.79 -19.75 -4.64
CA LEU A 162 -16.03 -19.36 -3.46
C LEU A 162 -16.52 -18.02 -2.91
N ASP A 163 -16.92 -17.98 -1.64
CA ASP A 163 -17.16 -16.71 -0.93
C ASP A 163 -15.80 -16.11 -0.51
N ILE A 164 -15.40 -15.05 -1.20
CA ILE A 164 -14.14 -14.33 -0.97
C ILE A 164 -14.25 -13.28 0.14
N ASN A 165 -15.31 -13.27 0.94
CA ASN A 165 -15.42 -12.29 2.01
C ASN A 165 -15.02 -12.84 3.38
N LYS A 166 -14.80 -14.16 3.51
CA LYS A 166 -14.60 -14.83 4.81
C LYS A 166 -13.60 -15.99 4.73
N PRO A 167 -12.61 -16.09 5.66
CA PRO A 167 -11.67 -17.21 5.72
C PRO A 167 -12.33 -18.59 5.90
N SER A 168 -13.46 -18.66 6.60
CA SER A 168 -14.19 -19.91 6.84
C SER A 168 -14.64 -20.62 5.55
N ASN A 169 -15.01 -19.89 4.51
CA ASN A 169 -15.46 -20.47 3.25
C ASN A 169 -14.32 -21.19 2.51
N PHE A 170 -13.09 -20.66 2.59
CA PHE A 170 -11.91 -21.37 2.11
C PHE A 170 -11.80 -22.75 2.78
N LEU A 171 -11.91 -22.79 4.12
CA LEU A 171 -11.81 -24.04 4.88
C LEU A 171 -12.92 -25.04 4.53
N GLN A 172 -14.15 -24.57 4.33
CA GLN A 172 -15.27 -25.41 3.88
C GLN A 172 -14.93 -26.14 2.56
N ASN A 173 -14.26 -25.44 1.64
CA ASN A 173 -13.95 -25.97 0.31
C ASN A 173 -12.72 -26.89 0.30
N VAL A 174 -11.63 -26.50 0.98
CA VAL A 174 -10.37 -27.27 0.91
C VAL A 174 -10.18 -28.29 2.02
N MET A 175 -10.82 -28.07 3.16
CA MET A 175 -10.62 -28.85 4.39
C MET A 175 -11.97 -29.09 5.11
N PRO A 176 -12.95 -29.72 4.44
CA PRO A 176 -14.30 -29.89 4.97
C PRO A 176 -14.33 -30.65 6.31
N ASP A 177 -13.44 -31.63 6.50
CA ASP A 177 -13.32 -32.37 7.75
C ASP A 177 -12.91 -31.45 8.90
N PHE A 178 -11.91 -30.59 8.71
CA PHE A 178 -11.50 -29.60 9.69
C PHE A 178 -12.62 -28.59 9.95
N TYR A 179 -13.25 -28.08 8.90
CA TYR A 179 -14.37 -27.14 9.03
C TYR A 179 -15.51 -27.73 9.85
N SER A 180 -15.86 -29.00 9.63
CA SER A 180 -16.91 -29.71 10.37
C SER A 180 -16.65 -29.77 11.88
N GLN A 181 -15.38 -29.78 12.29
CA GLN A 181 -15.00 -29.79 13.70
C GLN A 181 -15.16 -28.41 14.36
N ILE A 182 -14.97 -27.33 13.60
CA ILE A 182 -15.06 -25.97 14.14
C ILE A 182 -16.44 -25.35 13.95
N ALA A 183 -17.29 -25.90 13.07
CA ALA A 183 -18.65 -25.43 12.85
C ALA A 183 -19.47 -25.37 14.15
N GLY A 184 -20.18 -24.27 14.36
CA GLY A 184 -20.94 -23.95 15.56
C GLY A 184 -20.10 -23.50 16.77
N THR A 185 -18.77 -23.54 16.68
CA THR A 185 -17.88 -23.15 17.79
C THR A 185 -17.50 -21.66 17.72
N GLN A 186 -16.81 -21.16 18.76
CA GLN A 186 -16.27 -19.80 18.74
C GLN A 186 -15.17 -19.61 17.68
N ALA A 187 -14.47 -20.69 17.29
CA ALA A 187 -13.46 -20.64 16.23
C ALA A 187 -14.08 -20.29 14.87
N GLU A 188 -15.26 -20.85 14.55
CA GLU A 188 -15.98 -20.49 13.32
C GLU A 188 -16.37 -19.01 13.32
N LYS A 189 -16.81 -18.46 14.47
CA LYS A 189 -17.26 -17.07 14.54
C LYS A 189 -16.17 -16.08 14.16
N ILE A 190 -14.95 -16.27 14.66
CA ILE A 190 -13.85 -15.36 14.33
C ILE A 190 -13.32 -15.56 12.91
N LEU A 191 -13.44 -16.76 12.34
CA LEU A 191 -13.13 -17.05 10.93
C LEU A 191 -14.26 -16.65 9.95
N ASN A 192 -15.42 -16.25 10.48
CA ASN A 192 -16.57 -15.78 9.72
C ASN A 192 -16.64 -14.25 9.60
N TYR A 193 -15.66 -13.52 10.14
CA TYR A 193 -15.62 -12.08 9.97
C TYR A 193 -15.47 -11.70 8.49
N SER A 194 -16.25 -10.70 8.11
CA SER A 194 -16.21 -10.10 6.78
C SER A 194 -14.89 -9.35 6.62
N LEU A 195 -14.26 -9.50 5.47
CA LEU A 195 -12.98 -8.86 5.18
C LEU A 195 -13.14 -7.59 4.35
N ILE A 196 -14.12 -7.53 3.45
CA ILE A 196 -14.34 -6.39 2.55
C ILE A 196 -14.99 -5.24 3.31
N ASN A 197 -14.16 -4.48 4.03
CA ASN A 197 -14.57 -3.26 4.69
C ASN A 197 -13.36 -2.36 4.95
N SER A 198 -13.45 -1.12 4.50
CA SER A 198 -12.40 -0.10 4.62
C SER A 198 -12.85 1.15 5.38
N SER A 199 -13.99 1.06 6.09
CA SER A 199 -14.54 2.16 6.89
C SER A 199 -13.57 2.68 7.98
N SER A 200 -12.65 1.84 8.44
CA SER A 200 -11.57 2.19 9.38
C SER A 200 -10.65 3.30 8.86
N ILE A 201 -10.57 3.51 7.54
CA ILE A 201 -9.79 4.58 6.89
C ILE A 201 -10.51 5.93 7.05
N VAL A 202 -11.78 5.99 6.65
CA VAL A 202 -12.55 7.26 6.62
C VAL A 202 -13.03 7.71 8.00
N THR A 203 -13.02 6.81 8.99
CA THR A 203 -13.32 7.13 10.39
C THR A 203 -12.13 7.70 11.15
N GLN A 204 -10.93 7.70 10.57
CA GLN A 204 -9.78 8.36 11.19
C GLN A 204 -9.99 9.88 11.21
N PRO A 205 -9.69 10.55 12.32
CA PRO A 205 -9.59 12.01 12.36
C PRO A 205 -8.64 12.52 11.26
N ILE A 206 -8.97 13.63 10.61
CA ILE A 206 -8.11 14.27 9.59
C ILE A 206 -6.71 14.55 10.15
N SER A 207 -6.60 14.88 11.44
CA SER A 207 -5.31 15.09 12.13
C SER A 207 -4.40 13.85 12.14
N ASN A 208 -4.94 12.66 11.91
CA ASN A 208 -4.14 11.43 11.81
C ASN A 208 -3.50 11.26 10.43
N TRP A 209 -3.99 11.98 9.42
CA TRP A 209 -3.45 11.95 8.07
C TRP A 209 -2.20 12.83 7.99
N GLN A 210 -1.08 12.20 7.64
CA GLN A 210 0.14 12.91 7.28
C GLN A 210 0.07 13.29 5.82
N HIS A 211 0.59 14.47 5.47
CA HIS A 211 0.65 14.92 4.09
C HIS A 211 2.07 15.38 3.74
N ALA A 212 2.47 15.15 2.50
CA ALA A 212 3.70 15.64 1.92
C ALA A 212 3.39 16.22 0.55
N PHE A 213 3.96 17.40 0.26
CA PHE A 213 3.83 18.06 -1.03
C PHE A 213 5.17 18.04 -1.76
N ASP A 214 5.18 17.46 -2.96
CA ASP A 214 6.30 17.53 -3.90
C ASP A 214 5.93 18.44 -5.08
N PRO A 215 6.49 19.65 -5.20
CA PRO A 215 6.17 20.57 -6.29
C PRO A 215 6.76 20.17 -7.65
N ALA A 216 7.65 19.18 -7.71
CA ALA A 216 8.41 18.84 -8.90
C ALA A 216 8.54 17.33 -9.12
N TYR A 217 7.50 16.57 -8.75
CA TYR A 217 7.46 15.12 -8.90
C TYR A 217 7.55 14.75 -10.39
N ILE A 218 8.49 13.84 -10.72
CA ILE A 218 8.68 13.36 -12.08
C ILE A 218 7.92 12.07 -12.24
N ILE A 219 6.96 12.06 -13.14
CA ILE A 219 6.15 10.89 -13.42
C ILE A 219 6.74 10.12 -14.59
N THR A 220 6.95 8.82 -14.38
CA THR A 220 7.41 7.93 -15.44
C THR A 220 6.42 7.90 -16.59
N GLU A 221 6.91 7.79 -17.84
CA GLU A 221 6.08 7.81 -19.05
C GLU A 221 5.04 6.67 -19.12
N THR A 222 5.13 5.68 -18.22
CA THR A 222 4.21 4.56 -18.07
C THR A 222 3.11 4.80 -17.03
N SER A 223 3.03 5.98 -16.42
CA SER A 223 2.05 6.25 -15.38
C SER A 223 0.62 6.26 -15.93
N PRO A 224 -0.33 5.62 -15.22
CA PRO A 224 -1.74 5.61 -15.58
C PRO A 224 -2.38 7.02 -15.56
N TRP A 225 -1.75 8.01 -14.95
CA TRP A 225 -2.21 9.40 -14.96
C TRP A 225 -2.11 10.07 -16.33
N GLY A 226 -1.41 9.44 -17.29
CA GLY A 226 -1.22 9.92 -18.65
C GLY A 226 -0.51 11.28 -18.70
N TYR A 227 0.52 11.39 -17.87
CA TYR A 227 1.59 12.38 -17.94
C TYR A 227 2.78 11.76 -18.66
N HIS A 228 3.43 12.51 -19.56
CA HIS A 228 4.47 11.99 -20.44
C HIS A 228 5.82 12.64 -20.11
N GLY A 229 6.42 12.24 -18.98
CA GLY A 229 7.67 12.82 -18.51
C GLY A 229 7.53 14.25 -17.94
N ASP A 230 6.30 14.68 -17.66
CA ASP A 230 5.99 15.99 -17.11
C ASP A 230 6.40 16.07 -15.62
N LYS A 231 6.91 17.23 -15.22
CA LYS A 231 7.03 17.59 -13.80
C LYS A 231 5.69 18.11 -13.33
N ILE A 232 5.08 17.43 -12.39
CA ILE A 232 3.81 17.87 -11.83
C ILE A 232 3.87 17.93 -10.30
N PRO A 233 3.19 18.90 -9.68
CA PRO A 233 3.05 18.96 -8.24
C PRO A 233 2.16 17.81 -7.76
N ILE A 234 2.57 17.08 -6.72
CA ILE A 234 1.81 15.98 -6.10
C ILE A 234 1.70 16.20 -4.60
N THR A 235 0.48 16.06 -4.07
CA THR A 235 0.28 15.85 -2.63
C THR A 235 0.08 14.36 -2.36
N THR A 236 0.83 13.83 -1.40
CA THR A 236 0.67 12.47 -0.87
C THR A 236 0.10 12.53 0.53
N TYR A 237 -1.00 11.83 0.76
CA TYR A 237 -1.65 11.63 2.05
C TYR A 237 -1.40 10.21 2.54
N THR A 238 -0.99 10.04 3.80
CA THR A 238 -0.72 8.73 4.41
C THR A 238 -1.29 8.58 5.81
N ILE A 239 -1.85 7.40 6.11
CA ILE A 239 -2.16 6.94 7.48
C ILE A 239 -1.68 5.50 7.68
N GLY A 240 -1.52 5.07 8.93
CA GLY A 240 -1.26 3.67 9.25
C GLY A 240 0.20 3.41 9.60
N GLU A 241 0.72 2.25 9.17
CA GLU A 241 2.12 1.86 9.42
C GLU A 241 3.14 2.86 8.84
N SER A 242 2.74 3.64 7.82
CA SER A 242 3.59 4.68 7.24
C SER A 242 3.52 6.02 7.97
N SER A 243 2.55 6.23 8.89
CA SER A 243 2.44 7.48 9.63
C SER A 243 3.35 7.50 10.85
N ILE A 244 4.31 8.41 10.87
CA ILE A 244 5.25 8.56 11.98
C ILE A 244 4.52 9.02 13.25
N GLY A 245 4.67 8.30 14.36
CA GLY A 245 4.21 8.76 15.68
C GLY A 245 2.73 8.50 16.01
N ILE A 246 1.98 7.83 15.15
CA ILE A 246 0.61 7.38 15.45
C ILE A 246 0.61 5.85 15.54
N PRO A 247 0.63 5.26 16.75
CA PRO A 247 0.61 3.82 16.90
C PRO A 247 -0.74 3.28 16.42
N GLN A 248 -0.69 2.39 15.43
CA GLN A 248 -1.85 1.63 15.00
C GLN A 248 -1.60 0.17 15.37
N ASN A 249 -2.51 -0.40 16.16
CA ASN A 249 -2.35 -1.75 16.67
C ASN A 249 -3.02 -2.76 15.73
N PRO A 250 -2.41 -3.94 15.52
CA PRO A 250 -3.10 -5.03 14.86
C PRO A 250 -4.32 -5.44 15.68
N THR A 251 -5.37 -5.84 14.99
CA THR A 251 -6.54 -6.44 15.63
C THR A 251 -6.28 -7.91 15.84
N VAL A 252 -6.48 -8.38 17.07
CA VAL A 252 -6.29 -9.77 17.44
C VAL A 252 -7.54 -10.31 18.10
N HIS A 253 -8.11 -11.36 17.55
CA HIS A 253 -9.18 -12.12 18.20
C HIS A 253 -8.63 -13.48 18.60
N THR A 254 -8.73 -13.83 19.87
CA THR A 254 -8.30 -15.13 20.39
C THR A 254 -9.49 -15.82 21.05
N VAL A 255 -9.74 -17.06 20.65
CA VAL A 255 -10.78 -17.90 21.23
C VAL A 255 -10.22 -19.26 21.57
N ASP A 256 -10.55 -19.72 22.77
CA ASP A 256 -10.31 -21.10 23.18
C ASP A 256 -11.60 -21.90 22.95
N PHE A 257 -11.47 -23.13 22.46
CA PHE A 257 -12.59 -24.05 22.26
C PHE A 257 -12.14 -25.48 22.56
N THR A 258 -13.09 -26.37 22.80
CA THR A 258 -12.82 -27.75 23.21
C THR A 258 -13.52 -28.73 22.29
N LEU A 259 -12.77 -29.70 21.79
CA LEU A 259 -13.29 -30.89 21.12
C LEU A 259 -12.87 -32.13 21.94
N ASP A 260 -11.89 -32.89 21.45
CA ASP A 260 -11.20 -33.95 22.20
C ASP A 260 -10.07 -33.41 23.11
N LYS A 261 -9.53 -32.25 22.75
CA LYS A 261 -8.57 -31.45 23.52
C LYS A 261 -9.01 -29.99 23.56
N LYS A 262 -8.33 -29.19 24.38
CA LYS A 262 -8.43 -27.73 24.33
C LYS A 262 -7.54 -27.21 23.20
N TYR A 263 -8.13 -26.39 22.35
CA TYR A 263 -7.50 -25.75 21.21
C TYR A 263 -7.69 -24.24 21.31
N ARG A 264 -6.85 -23.51 20.60
CA ARG A 264 -6.94 -22.05 20.49
C ARG A 264 -6.90 -21.66 19.02
N VAL A 265 -7.78 -20.75 18.62
CA VAL A 265 -7.67 -20.05 17.33
C VAL A 265 -7.45 -18.58 17.61
N GLN A 266 -6.47 -18.01 16.92
CA GLN A 266 -6.15 -16.60 16.97
C GLN A 266 -6.17 -16.03 15.57
N THR A 267 -7.00 -15.04 15.29
CA THR A 267 -6.91 -14.26 14.04
C THR A 267 -6.15 -12.98 14.31
N ILE A 268 -5.28 -12.60 13.36
CA ILE A 268 -4.49 -11.38 13.39
C ILE A 268 -4.75 -10.65 12.08
N GLN A 269 -5.17 -9.40 12.21
CA GLN A 269 -5.33 -8.48 11.11
C GLN A 269 -4.42 -7.26 11.35
N HIS A 270 -3.78 -6.77 10.29
CA HIS A 270 -2.89 -5.62 10.38
C HIS A 270 -3.62 -4.33 10.77
N ALA A 271 -2.89 -3.28 11.11
CA ALA A 271 -3.48 -1.96 11.20
C ALA A 271 -4.00 -1.51 9.83
N SER A 272 -5.10 -0.75 9.80
CA SER A 272 -5.51 -0.09 8.56
C SER A 272 -4.49 0.97 8.16
N SER A 273 -4.20 1.06 6.86
CA SER A 273 -3.29 2.02 6.27
C SER A 273 -3.85 2.51 4.94
N ALA A 274 -3.46 3.74 4.57
CA ALA A 274 -3.79 4.29 3.28
C ALA A 274 -2.67 5.20 2.78
N THR A 275 -2.43 5.16 1.47
CA THR A 275 -1.60 6.11 0.73
C THR A 275 -2.39 6.62 -0.46
N ILE A 276 -2.68 7.92 -0.47
CA ILE A 276 -3.44 8.59 -1.53
C ILE A 276 -2.54 9.66 -2.15
N GLN A 277 -2.29 9.55 -3.45
CA GLN A 277 -1.57 10.57 -4.21
C GLN A 277 -2.54 11.33 -5.10
N ILE A 278 -2.43 12.65 -5.10
CA ILE A 278 -3.31 13.55 -5.85
C ILE A 278 -2.45 14.56 -6.59
N ASP A 279 -2.74 14.80 -7.87
CA ASP A 279 -2.10 15.87 -8.60
C ASP A 279 -2.55 17.26 -8.14
N GLY A 280 -1.60 18.18 -8.06
CA GLY A 280 -1.75 19.50 -7.47
C GLY A 280 -1.38 19.56 -5.98
N HIS A 281 -1.59 20.74 -5.40
CA HIS A 281 -1.63 20.94 -3.98
C HIS A 281 -3.02 20.56 -3.48
N ALA A 282 -3.11 19.42 -2.82
CA ALA A 282 -4.36 18.91 -2.27
C ALA A 282 -4.48 19.11 -0.76
N GLU A 283 -5.70 19.42 -0.31
CA GLU A 283 -6.11 19.44 1.10
C GLU A 283 -7.21 18.39 1.36
N LEU A 284 -7.16 17.75 2.53
CA LEU A 284 -8.19 16.80 2.99
C LEU A 284 -9.11 17.50 3.98
N GLU A 285 -10.41 17.52 3.69
CA GLU A 285 -11.39 18.26 4.48
C GLU A 285 -12.77 17.58 4.53
N ILE A 286 -13.65 18.12 5.39
CA ILE A 286 -15.04 17.66 5.49
C ILE A 286 -15.95 18.69 4.81
N LEU A 287 -16.46 18.35 3.62
CA LEU A 287 -17.41 19.17 2.88
C LEU A 287 -18.80 18.54 2.94
N GLY A 288 -19.80 19.32 3.40
CA GLY A 288 -21.18 18.83 3.48
C GLY A 288 -21.35 17.59 4.37
N GLY A 289 -20.50 17.43 5.39
CA GLY A 289 -20.49 16.27 6.29
C GLY A 289 -19.78 15.04 5.74
N LYS A 290 -19.02 15.18 4.65
CA LYS A 290 -18.29 14.08 4.01
C LYS A 290 -16.85 14.41 3.77
N LEU A 291 -16.02 13.39 3.80
CA LEU A 291 -14.60 13.50 3.47
C LEU A 291 -14.42 13.81 1.98
N ALA A 292 -13.61 14.81 1.67
CA ALA A 292 -13.30 15.24 0.32
C ALA A 292 -11.85 15.73 0.25
N PHE A 293 -11.28 15.68 -0.96
CA PHE A 293 -10.03 16.37 -1.26
C PHE A 293 -10.34 17.61 -2.11
N THR A 294 -9.71 18.73 -1.78
CA THR A 294 -9.66 19.90 -2.66
C THR A 294 -8.27 20.02 -3.25
N THR A 295 -8.15 20.14 -4.56
CA THR A 295 -6.84 20.27 -5.23
C THR A 295 -6.79 21.44 -6.19
N MET A 296 -5.63 22.07 -6.27
CA MET A 296 -5.31 23.17 -7.18
C MET A 296 -3.89 23.04 -7.73
N PRO A 297 -3.56 23.58 -8.92
CA PRO A 297 -2.23 23.41 -9.52
C PRO A 297 -1.06 23.98 -8.71
N GLN A 298 -1.29 24.98 -7.86
CA GLN A 298 -0.28 25.56 -6.96
C GLN A 298 -0.93 25.94 -5.63
N PRO A 299 -0.23 25.84 -4.49
CA PRO A 299 -0.77 26.23 -3.19
C PRO A 299 -1.16 27.71 -3.18
N SER A 300 -2.14 28.05 -2.35
CA SER A 300 -2.53 29.44 -2.15
C SER A 300 -1.38 30.22 -1.51
N VAL A 301 -1.18 31.48 -1.90
CA VAL A 301 -0.08 32.31 -1.39
C VAL A 301 -0.33 32.62 0.08
N GLY A 302 0.33 31.89 0.99
CA GLY A 302 0.30 32.16 2.43
C GLY A 302 0.10 30.94 3.35
N GLU A 303 -0.13 29.74 2.81
CA GLU A 303 -0.30 28.54 3.65
C GLU A 303 1.02 28.15 4.34
N SER A 304 1.00 28.18 5.67
CA SER A 304 2.07 27.71 6.52
C SER A 304 2.06 26.18 6.53
N CYS A 305 3.01 25.57 5.84
CA CYS A 305 3.29 24.15 5.94
C CYS A 305 3.48 23.71 7.42
N PRO A 306 2.72 22.72 7.92
CA PRO A 306 2.97 22.10 9.22
C PRO A 306 4.28 21.32 9.21
N LEU A 307 4.97 21.27 10.36
CA LEU A 307 6.27 20.62 10.60
C LEU A 307 6.53 19.37 9.72
N GLY A 308 7.34 19.53 8.67
CA GLY A 308 7.82 18.42 7.84
C GLY A 308 7.93 18.72 6.35
N CYS A 309 7.08 19.57 5.79
CA CYS A 309 7.26 20.05 4.41
C CYS A 309 8.23 21.25 4.36
N LEU A 310 9.07 21.30 3.33
CA LEU A 310 9.82 22.52 3.04
C LEU A 310 8.84 23.50 2.40
N GLN A 311 8.68 24.69 2.98
CA GLN A 311 7.83 25.73 2.40
C GLN A 311 8.20 25.93 0.93
N VAL A 312 7.20 26.12 0.07
CA VAL A 312 7.40 26.28 -1.39
C VAL A 312 8.42 27.36 -1.72
N GLN A 313 8.47 28.44 -0.94
CA GLN A 313 9.48 29.49 -1.05
C GLN A 313 10.90 28.99 -0.83
N VAL A 314 11.11 28.07 0.12
CA VAL A 314 12.41 27.44 0.40
C VAL A 314 12.83 26.52 -0.75
N ILE A 315 11.90 25.75 -1.30
CA ILE A 315 12.17 24.88 -2.46
C ILE A 315 12.55 25.72 -3.69
N TYR A 316 11.78 26.76 -4.00
CA TYR A 316 12.11 27.68 -5.10
C TYR A 316 13.41 28.45 -4.85
N ALA A 317 13.71 28.83 -3.60
CA ALA A 317 14.99 29.42 -3.26
C ALA A 317 16.14 28.46 -3.54
N MET A 318 16.04 27.18 -3.12
CA MET A 318 17.04 26.16 -3.41
C MET A 318 17.21 25.92 -4.91
N ALA A 319 16.11 25.85 -5.67
CA ALA A 319 16.14 25.72 -7.12
C ALA A 319 16.81 26.93 -7.79
N GLY A 320 16.50 28.15 -7.35
CA GLY A 320 17.14 29.39 -7.80
C GLY A 320 18.65 29.42 -7.50
N PHE A 321 19.05 29.00 -6.30
CA PHE A 321 20.46 28.88 -5.93
C PHE A 321 21.19 27.84 -6.78
N ALA A 322 20.58 26.68 -7.03
CA ALA A 322 21.15 25.65 -7.89
C ALA A 322 21.35 26.15 -9.34
N ALA A 323 20.37 26.87 -9.90
CA ALA A 323 20.48 27.47 -11.22
C ALA A 323 21.60 28.53 -11.27
N ALA A 324 21.71 29.39 -10.25
CA ALA A 324 22.78 30.38 -10.16
C ALA A 324 24.17 29.73 -10.05
N LEU A 325 24.31 28.66 -9.27
CA LEU A 325 25.53 27.87 -9.19
C LEU A 325 25.90 27.24 -10.54
N ALA A 326 24.92 26.67 -11.26
CA ALA A 326 25.14 26.09 -12.58
C ALA A 326 25.61 27.14 -13.60
N VAL A 327 24.99 28.32 -13.62
CA VAL A 327 25.43 29.46 -14.46
C VAL A 327 26.85 29.90 -14.08
N GLY A 328 27.15 29.99 -12.77
CA GLY A 328 28.48 30.33 -12.27
C GLY A 328 29.56 29.35 -12.71
N ILE A 329 29.29 28.04 -12.60
CA ILE A 329 30.19 26.97 -13.06
C ILE A 329 30.37 27.05 -14.58
N PHE A 330 29.31 27.29 -15.34
CA PHE A 330 29.39 27.40 -16.80
C PHE A 330 30.26 28.59 -17.25
N ILE A 331 30.08 29.75 -16.61
CA ILE A 331 30.90 30.94 -16.88
C ILE A 331 32.37 30.70 -16.50
N TRP A 332 32.62 30.10 -15.33
CA TRP A 332 33.98 29.81 -14.88
C TRP A 332 34.68 28.76 -15.76
N SER A 333 33.96 27.71 -16.16
CA SER A 333 34.43 26.68 -17.09
C SER A 333 34.77 27.28 -18.44
N ASN A 334 33.90 28.12 -19.01
CA ASN A 334 34.15 28.82 -20.26
C ASN A 334 35.37 29.76 -20.17
N LYS A 335 35.54 30.46 -19.03
CA LYS A 335 36.75 31.27 -18.78
C LYS A 335 38.01 30.41 -18.73
N LYS A 336 38.00 29.28 -18.02
CA LYS A 336 39.14 28.34 -17.97
C LYS A 336 39.45 27.76 -19.34
N MET A 337 38.44 27.39 -20.13
CA MET A 337 38.62 26.89 -21.50
C MET A 337 39.27 27.95 -22.40
N LYS A 338 38.80 29.21 -22.35
CA LYS A 338 39.41 30.31 -23.11
C LYS A 338 40.85 30.59 -22.67
N GLN A 339 41.15 30.47 -21.38
CA GLN A 339 42.53 30.59 -20.86
C GLN A 339 43.42 29.42 -21.30
N ALA A 340 42.90 28.19 -21.33
CA ALA A 340 43.62 27.02 -21.83
C ALA A 340 43.89 27.11 -23.35
N LEU A 341 42.93 27.65 -24.12
CA LEU A 341 43.09 27.92 -25.55
C LEU A 341 44.15 29.02 -25.79
N ARG A 342 44.13 30.12 -25.03
CA ARG A 342 45.16 31.16 -25.10
C ARG A 342 46.56 30.64 -24.75
N LYS A 343 46.69 29.80 -23.72
CA LYS A 343 47.96 29.13 -23.38
C LYS A 343 48.43 28.15 -24.47
N ARG A 344 47.54 27.71 -25.35
CA ARG A 344 47.85 26.84 -26.51
C ARG A 344 48.35 27.63 -27.72
N GLU A 345 48.06 28.93 -27.80
CA GLU A 345 48.54 29.83 -28.85
C GLU A 345 49.97 30.35 -28.57
N GLU A 346 50.43 30.34 -27.31
CA GLU A 346 51.76 30.83 -26.88
C GLU A 346 52.82 29.71 -26.72
N GLY A 347 52.59 28.49 -27.20
CA GLY A 347 53.56 27.38 -27.13
C GLY A 347 53.41 26.36 -28.27
N PRO A 348 54.46 25.57 -28.59
CA PRO A 348 54.46 24.71 -29.77
C PRO A 348 53.32 23.68 -29.70
N THR A 349 52.53 23.64 -30.77
CA THR A 349 51.28 22.89 -30.89
C THR A 349 51.53 21.40 -30.71
N ARG A 350 51.22 20.85 -29.54
CA ARG A 350 51.13 19.39 -29.37
C ARG A 350 49.73 18.92 -29.75
N PRO A 351 49.59 17.86 -30.57
CA PRO A 351 48.30 17.27 -30.89
C PRO A 351 47.60 16.79 -29.62
N ILE A 352 46.27 16.72 -29.68
CA ILE A 352 45.43 16.20 -28.59
C ILE A 352 45.81 14.73 -28.40
N GLU A 353 46.57 14.41 -27.35
CA GLU A 353 46.62 13.04 -26.87
C GLU A 353 45.26 12.76 -26.25
N TYR A 354 44.48 11.91 -26.92
CA TYR A 354 43.38 11.23 -26.26
C TYR A 354 44.01 10.39 -25.16
N GLU A 355 43.84 10.77 -23.90
CA GLU A 355 44.00 9.81 -22.82
C GLU A 355 43.07 8.64 -23.15
N THR A 356 43.66 7.48 -23.43
CA THR A 356 42.92 6.22 -23.47
C THR A 356 42.16 6.12 -22.16
N ARG A 357 40.83 6.31 -22.21
CA ARG A 357 39.99 6.15 -21.03
C ARG A 357 40.25 4.73 -20.52
N ARG A 358 40.84 4.62 -19.34
CA ARG A 358 40.89 3.32 -18.65
C ARG A 358 39.47 2.84 -18.49
N HIS A 359 39.20 1.63 -18.96
CA HIS A 359 37.91 1.00 -18.76
C HIS A 359 37.72 0.87 -17.24
N TRP A 360 36.49 1.02 -16.75
CA TRP A 360 36.22 1.08 -15.30
C TRP A 360 36.69 -0.18 -14.55
N ALA A 361 36.78 -1.31 -15.26
CA ALA A 361 37.30 -2.59 -14.80
C ALA A 361 38.83 -2.56 -14.55
N ASP A 362 39.60 -1.79 -15.31
CA ASP A 362 41.07 -1.75 -15.23
C ASP A 362 41.60 -0.99 -14.00
N ARG A 363 40.69 -0.42 -13.18
CA ARG A 363 41.05 0.28 -11.94
C ARG A 363 41.28 -0.66 -10.75
N PHE A 364 41.00 -1.94 -10.88
CA PHE A 364 41.12 -2.90 -9.79
C PHE A 364 42.28 -3.90 -9.95
N ASP A 365 42.93 -3.95 -11.11
CA ASP A 365 44.05 -4.89 -11.37
C ASP A 365 45.45 -4.28 -11.11
N GLY A 366 45.50 -3.05 -10.59
CA GLY A 366 46.74 -2.29 -10.44
C GLY A 366 47.41 -2.34 -9.06
N ASN A 367 47.14 -3.33 -8.20
CA ASN A 367 47.58 -3.25 -6.79
C ASN A 367 48.14 -4.53 -6.14
N GLN A 368 48.80 -5.42 -6.90
CA GLN A 368 49.59 -6.51 -6.31
C GLN A 368 51.09 -6.19 -6.11
N ASN A 369 51.66 -5.27 -6.91
CA ASN A 369 53.11 -4.97 -6.83
C ASN A 369 53.48 -3.87 -5.81
N GLU A 370 52.52 -3.17 -5.22
CA GLU A 370 52.76 -2.17 -4.16
C GLU A 370 52.72 -2.77 -2.74
N TYR A 371 52.10 -3.95 -2.58
CA TYR A 371 52.07 -4.69 -1.31
C TYR A 371 53.42 -5.35 -0.98
N ASP A 372 54.18 -5.83 -1.97
CA ASP A 372 55.50 -6.44 -1.71
C ASP A 372 56.61 -5.43 -1.42
N LYS A 373 56.54 -4.21 -1.97
CA LYS A 373 57.51 -3.14 -1.65
C LYS A 373 57.34 -2.55 -0.25
N LYS A 374 56.13 -2.62 0.34
CA LYS A 374 55.89 -2.21 1.74
C LYS A 374 56.34 -3.26 2.76
N LYS A 375 56.50 -4.53 2.37
CA LYS A 375 56.98 -5.60 3.27
C LYS A 375 58.50 -5.57 3.44
N ILE A 376 59.25 -5.21 2.40
CA ILE A 376 60.73 -5.16 2.42
C ILE A 376 61.26 -3.92 3.16
N ARG A 377 60.50 -2.82 3.26
CA ARG A 377 60.91 -1.62 4.01
C ARG A 377 60.63 -1.65 5.53
N ARG A 378 60.02 -2.71 6.07
CA ARG A 378 59.78 -2.87 7.51
C ARG A 378 60.73 -3.86 8.21
N SER A 379 61.73 -4.42 7.50
CA SER A 379 62.77 -5.28 8.09
C SER A 379 64.15 -4.62 8.15
N ALA A 380 64.21 -3.29 8.02
CA ALA A 380 65.43 -2.51 8.20
C ALA A 380 65.08 -1.19 8.88
N ILE A 381 64.66 -1.29 10.15
CA ILE A 381 64.91 -0.39 11.29
C ILE A 381 64.73 -1.27 12.53
#